data_AF-A0A060BXD7-F1
#
_entry.id   AF-A0A060BXD7-F1
#
_cell.length_a   1.000
_cell.length_b   1.000
_cell.length_c   1.000
_cell.angle_alpha   90.00
_cell.angle_beta   90.00
_cell.angle_gamma   90.00
#
_symmetry.space_group_name_H-M   'P 1'
#
loop_
_entity.id
_entity.type
_entity.pdbx_description
1 polymer ?
#
loop_
_entity_poly.entity_id
_entity_poly.type
_entity_poly.pdbx_seq_one_letter_code
_entity_poly.pdbx_strand_id
1 'polypeptide(L)'
;YLISQMGINYISGMQADKKNGVACIAKHFLGYAETQAGLNCAKTRINSRELYEFFATPFEAAAKEADVSAVMASYSDINGQPVAANPDIARTLLRGTMGFTGMLTSDGAGVLRLFSAN
;
A
#
# COMPACT_ATOMS: atom_id res chain seq x y z
N TYR A 1 12.19 -9.34 -1.07
CA TYR A 1 12.51 -9.86 -2.41
C TYR A 1 11.42 -10.78 -2.96
N LEU A 2 11.16 -11.96 -2.37
CA LEU A 2 10.18 -12.92 -2.91
C LEU A 2 8.79 -12.32 -3.16
N ILE A 3 8.27 -11.54 -2.20
CA ILE A 3 6.97 -10.85 -2.33
C ILE A 3 6.95 -9.91 -3.53
N SER A 4 8.03 -9.15 -3.76
CA SER A 4 8.16 -8.27 -4.92
C SER A 4 8.05 -9.06 -6.22
N GLN A 5 8.82 -10.16 -6.35
CA GLN A 5 8.82 -10.98 -7.55
C GLN A 5 7.46 -11.65 -7.82
N MET A 6 6.79 -12.14 -6.77
CA MET A 6 5.44 -12.68 -6.90
C MET A 6 4.44 -11.61 -7.35
N GLY A 7 4.48 -10.42 -6.73
CA GLY A 7 3.61 -9.30 -7.07
C GLY A 7 3.81 -8.84 -8.52
N ILE A 8 5.06 -8.63 -8.94
CA ILE A 8 5.41 -8.21 -10.30
C ILE A 8 4.84 -9.18 -11.32
N ASN A 9 5.12 -10.49 -11.19
CA ASN A 9 4.68 -11.47 -12.18
C ASN A 9 3.16 -11.62 -12.21
N TYR A 10 2.48 -11.53 -11.06
CA TYR A 10 1.02 -11.54 -11.00
C TYR A 10 0.43 -10.33 -11.74
N ILE A 11 0.92 -9.12 -11.43
CA ILE A 11 0.44 -7.87 -12.03
C ILE A 11 0.72 -7.86 -13.53
N SER A 12 1.92 -8.24 -13.95
CA SER A 12 2.28 -8.34 -15.36
C SER A 12 1.37 -9.30 -16.13
N GLY A 13 1.01 -10.45 -15.54
CA GLY A 13 0.07 -11.39 -16.17
C GLY A 13 -1.35 -10.81 -16.29
N MET A 14 -1.87 -10.22 -15.22
CA MET A 14 -3.24 -9.68 -15.18
C MET A 14 -3.43 -8.42 -16.04
N GLN A 15 -2.40 -7.58 -16.14
CA GLN A 15 -2.43 -6.30 -16.85
C GLN A 15 -1.73 -6.33 -18.23
N ALA A 16 -1.23 -7.48 -18.70
CA ALA A 16 -0.49 -7.59 -19.97
C ALA A 16 -1.29 -7.08 -21.16
N ASP A 17 -2.56 -7.51 -21.27
CA ASP A 17 -3.48 -7.02 -22.29
C ASP A 17 -4.08 -5.69 -21.84
N LYS A 18 -3.64 -4.58 -22.44
CA LYS A 18 -4.15 -3.24 -22.10
C LYS A 18 -5.61 -3.01 -22.54
N LYS A 19 -6.18 -3.88 -23.38
CA LYS A 19 -7.57 -3.78 -23.86
C LYS A 19 -8.51 -4.70 -23.09
N ASN A 20 -8.11 -5.94 -22.84
CA ASN A 20 -8.96 -6.96 -22.20
C ASN A 20 -8.46 -7.43 -20.83
N GLY A 21 -7.30 -6.95 -20.40
CA GLY A 21 -6.74 -7.26 -19.07
C GLY A 21 -7.46 -6.52 -17.95
N VAL A 22 -7.10 -6.87 -16.72
CA VAL A 22 -7.75 -6.36 -15.52
C VAL A 22 -6.75 -5.54 -14.71
N ALA A 23 -7.12 -4.30 -14.39
CA ALA A 23 -6.34 -3.43 -13.53
C ALA A 23 -6.12 -4.08 -12.16
N CYS A 24 -4.88 -4.06 -11.69
CA CYS A 24 -4.50 -4.58 -10.38
C CYS A 24 -4.41 -3.46 -9.36
N ILE A 25 -4.80 -3.79 -8.13
CA ILE A 25 -4.66 -2.91 -6.96
C ILE A 25 -3.77 -3.64 -5.93
N ALA A 26 -2.55 -3.15 -5.72
CA ALA A 26 -1.67 -3.71 -4.69
C ALA A 26 -2.13 -3.26 -3.30
N LYS A 27 -2.21 -4.19 -2.34
CA LYS A 27 -2.77 -3.92 -1.01
C LYS A 27 -2.12 -4.79 0.09
N HIS A 28 -2.12 -4.37 1.35
CA HIS A 28 -2.62 -3.09 1.89
C HIS A 28 -1.43 -2.18 2.20
N PHE A 29 -1.36 -1.05 1.50
CA PHE A 29 -0.32 -0.04 1.64
C PHE A 29 -0.65 0.84 2.87
N LEU A 30 0.02 0.76 4.01
CA LEU A 30 1.31 0.15 4.25
C LEU A 30 1.35 -0.42 5.66
N GLY A 31 2.28 -1.35 5.91
CA GLY A 31 2.58 -1.86 7.25
C GLY A 31 1.49 -2.76 7.86
N TYR A 32 0.46 -3.13 7.09
CA TYR A 32 -0.70 -3.87 7.61
C TYR A 32 -0.37 -5.24 8.20
N ALA A 33 0.71 -5.87 7.75
CA ALA A 33 1.16 -7.14 8.31
C ALA A 33 1.77 -7.01 9.72
N GLU A 34 2.14 -5.80 10.15
CA GLU A 34 2.83 -5.53 11.43
C GLU A 34 1.88 -4.91 12.47
N THR A 35 0.62 -5.35 12.45
CA THR A 35 -0.38 -4.88 13.41
C THR A 35 -0.13 -5.49 14.79
N GLN A 36 -0.29 -4.68 15.84
CA GLN A 36 0.02 -5.09 17.21
C GLN A 36 -0.72 -6.39 17.60
N ALA A 37 0.02 -7.33 18.19
CA ALA A 37 -0.46 -8.64 18.62
C ALA A 37 -1.10 -9.49 17.50
N GLY A 38 -0.82 -9.20 16.22
CA GLY A 38 -1.45 -9.87 15.08
C GLY A 38 -2.94 -9.58 14.96
N LEU A 39 -3.43 -8.53 15.62
CA LEU A 39 -4.84 -8.16 15.60
C LEU A 39 -5.17 -7.35 14.35
N ASN A 40 -6.15 -7.83 13.61
CA ASN A 40 -6.67 -7.16 12.43
C ASN A 40 -7.09 -5.72 12.75
N CYS A 41 -6.65 -4.76 11.93
CA CYS A 41 -6.89 -3.32 12.10
C CYS A 41 -6.28 -2.67 13.36
N ALA A 42 -5.44 -3.35 14.12
CA ALA A 42 -4.74 -2.73 15.24
C ALA A 42 -3.70 -1.71 14.75
N LYS A 43 -3.12 -0.97 15.70
CA LYS A 43 -2.06 0.01 15.41
C LYS A 43 -0.80 -0.70 14.90
N THR A 44 -0.04 -0.02 14.06
CA THR A 44 1.27 -0.48 13.57
C THR A 44 2.35 0.44 14.11
N ARG A 45 3.39 -0.14 14.74
CA ARG A 45 4.55 0.60 15.24
C ARG A 45 5.79 0.12 14.52
N ILE A 46 6.30 0.97 13.64
CA ILE A 46 7.40 0.61 12.75
C ILE A 46 8.26 1.85 12.49
N ASN A 47 9.58 1.65 12.47
CA ASN A 47 10.52 2.72 12.16
C ASN A 47 10.55 2.99 10.64
N SER A 48 10.98 4.20 10.24
CA SER A 48 10.94 4.62 8.84
C SER A 48 11.80 3.77 7.91
N ARG A 49 12.97 3.30 8.38
CA ARG A 49 13.86 2.45 7.58
C ARG A 49 13.20 1.12 7.26
N GLU A 50 12.72 0.44 8.29
CA GLU A 50 12.05 -0.85 8.15
C GLU A 50 10.76 -0.74 7.32
N LEU A 51 9.97 0.31 7.56
CA LEU A 51 8.78 0.63 6.78
C LEU A 51 9.11 0.72 5.28
N TYR A 52 10.21 1.39 4.92
CA TYR A 52 10.63 1.50 3.53
C TYR A 52 11.19 0.17 3.01
N GLU A 53 12.28 -0.30 3.62
CA GLU A 53 13.10 -1.41 3.11
C GLU A 53 12.33 -2.73 3.03
N PHE A 54 11.45 -3.01 3.99
CA PHE A 54 10.70 -4.27 4.03
C PHE A 54 9.28 -4.14 3.48
N PHE A 55 8.53 -3.12 3.92
CA PHE A 55 7.10 -3.05 3.63
C PHE A 55 6.77 -2.24 2.38
N ALA A 56 7.50 -1.16 2.08
CA ALA A 56 7.22 -0.32 0.91
C ALA A 56 7.87 -0.89 -0.36
N THR A 57 9.05 -1.50 -0.24
CA THR A 57 9.81 -2.07 -1.38
C THR A 57 8.97 -2.94 -2.32
N PRO A 58 8.08 -3.85 -1.85
CA PRO A 58 7.24 -4.62 -2.77
C PRO A 58 6.24 -3.77 -3.57
N PHE A 59 5.70 -2.71 -2.98
CA PHE A 59 4.80 -1.78 -3.69
C PHE A 59 5.57 -0.91 -4.67
N GLU A 60 6.77 -0.47 -4.32
CA GLU A 60 7.65 0.28 -5.22
C GLU A 60 8.04 -0.58 -6.42
N ALA A 61 8.39 -1.85 -6.19
CA ALA A 61 8.70 -2.80 -7.25
C ALA A 61 7.47 -3.07 -8.14
N ALA A 62 6.28 -3.27 -7.55
CA ALA A 62 5.03 -3.40 -8.30
C ALA A 62 4.73 -2.18 -9.17
N ALA A 63 5.04 -0.97 -8.69
CA ALA A 63 4.90 0.27 -9.46
C ALA A 63 5.92 0.38 -10.58
N LYS A 64 7.22 0.21 -10.28
CA LYS A 64 8.32 0.49 -11.20
C LYS A 64 8.54 -0.62 -12.23
N GLU A 65 8.31 -1.88 -11.87
CA GLU A 65 8.62 -3.03 -12.72
C GLU A 65 7.38 -3.63 -13.41
N ALA A 66 6.18 -3.43 -12.84
CA ALA A 66 4.93 -4.02 -13.36
C ALA A 66 3.84 -2.99 -13.69
N ASP A 67 4.09 -1.69 -13.51
CA ASP A 67 3.14 -0.62 -13.83
C ASP A 67 1.76 -0.86 -13.18
N VAL A 68 1.75 -1.18 -11.88
CA VAL A 68 0.49 -1.47 -11.16
C VAL A 68 -0.47 -0.28 -11.24
N SER A 69 -1.73 -0.54 -11.60
CA SER A 69 -2.70 0.54 -11.84
C SER A 69 -3.05 1.33 -10.58
N ALA A 70 -3.09 0.67 -9.42
CA ALA A 70 -3.47 1.29 -8.16
C ALA A 70 -2.81 0.64 -6.94
N VAL A 71 -2.80 1.38 -5.82
CA VAL A 71 -2.51 0.86 -4.48
C VAL A 71 -3.65 1.21 -3.52
N MET A 72 -3.91 0.34 -2.55
CA MET A 72 -4.99 0.51 -1.57
C MET A 72 -4.43 0.77 -0.18
N ALA A 73 -4.84 1.86 0.44
CA ALA A 73 -4.41 2.27 1.76
C ALA A 73 -4.91 1.32 2.86
N SER A 74 -4.04 0.96 3.81
CA SER A 74 -4.36 0.15 4.99
C SER A 74 -5.39 0.81 5.92
N TYR A 75 -6.15 -0.02 6.64
CA TYR A 75 -7.01 0.40 7.75
C TYR A 75 -6.23 0.92 8.97
N SER A 76 -5.00 0.44 9.16
CA SER A 76 -4.23 0.71 10.36
C SER A 76 -3.71 2.15 10.41
N ASP A 77 -3.35 2.59 11.62
CA ASP A 77 -2.47 3.74 11.81
C ASP A 77 -1.00 3.30 11.82
N ILE A 78 -0.13 4.18 11.36
CA ILE A 78 1.31 4.09 11.59
C ILE A 78 1.70 5.27 12.46
N ASN A 79 2.25 4.98 13.64
CA ASN A 79 2.63 5.98 14.63
C ASN A 79 1.51 6.97 14.97
N GLY A 80 0.26 6.47 15.05
CA GLY A 80 -0.91 7.26 15.44
C GLY A 80 -1.56 8.07 14.32
N GLN A 81 -1.07 7.97 13.07
CA GLN A 81 -1.74 8.57 11.91
C GLN A 81 -2.32 7.48 10.99
N PRO A 82 -3.63 7.47 10.71
CA PRO A 82 -4.25 6.56 9.76
C PRO A 82 -3.57 6.63 8.40
N VAL A 83 -3.21 5.49 7.81
CA VAL A 83 -2.43 5.48 6.56
C VAL A 83 -3.16 6.20 5.43
N ALA A 84 -4.49 6.04 5.33
CA ALA A 84 -5.31 6.70 4.32
C ALA A 84 -5.33 8.25 4.42
N ALA A 85 -4.94 8.82 5.57
CA ALA A 85 -4.92 10.26 5.84
C ALA A 85 -3.53 10.80 6.21
N ASN A 86 -2.48 9.99 6.11
CA ASN A 86 -1.12 10.37 6.48
C ASN A 86 -0.38 11.02 5.29
N PRO A 87 -0.06 12.32 5.32
CA PRO A 87 0.60 13.01 4.20
C PRO A 87 2.04 12.56 3.98
N ASP A 88 2.76 12.14 5.03
CA ASP A 88 4.12 11.63 4.91
C ASP A 88 4.16 10.31 4.14
N ILE A 89 3.11 9.50 4.26
CA ILE A 89 2.96 8.27 3.49
C ILE A 89 2.39 8.58 2.09
N ALA A 90 1.23 9.23 2.03
CA ALA A 90 0.48 9.38 0.78
C ALA A 90 1.10 10.37 -0.20
N ARG A 91 1.79 11.42 0.27
CA ARG A 91 2.42 12.44 -0.57
C ARG A 91 3.94 12.28 -0.60
N THR A 92 4.59 12.29 0.56
CA THR A 92 6.06 12.27 0.62
C THR A 92 6.62 10.94 0.14
N LEU A 93 6.23 9.82 0.75
CA LEU A 93 6.73 8.50 0.38
C LEU A 93 6.18 8.02 -0.97
N LEU A 94 4.85 7.92 -1.11
CA LEU A 94 4.24 7.30 -2.29
C LEU A 94 4.45 8.12 -3.57
N ARG A 95 4.22 9.45 -3.52
CA ARG A 95 4.34 10.31 -4.71
C ARG A 95 5.74 10.88 -4.88
N GLY A 96 6.36 11.33 -3.79
CA GLY A 96 7.70 11.94 -3.83
C GLY A 96 8.80 10.89 -4.01
N THR A 97 8.99 10.03 -3.02
CA THR A 97 10.12 9.07 -2.99
C THR A 97 9.95 7.95 -4.01
N MET A 98 8.80 7.27 -4.02
CA MET A 98 8.54 6.12 -4.89
C MET A 98 8.17 6.53 -6.32
N GLY A 99 7.69 7.76 -6.52
CA GLY A 99 7.27 8.26 -7.83
C GLY A 99 6.00 7.59 -8.38
N PHE A 100 5.15 7.00 -7.53
CA PHE A 100 3.94 6.32 -7.98
C PHE A 100 2.93 7.32 -8.54
N THR A 101 2.41 7.06 -9.75
CA THR A 101 1.44 7.93 -10.44
C THR A 101 0.04 7.35 -10.56
N GLY A 102 -0.14 6.06 -10.24
CA GLY A 102 -1.43 5.38 -10.28
C GLY A 102 -2.40 5.80 -9.17
N MET A 103 -3.57 5.17 -9.12
CA MET A 103 -4.62 5.53 -8.15
C MET A 103 -4.24 5.09 -6.72
N LEU A 104 -4.48 5.96 -5.74
CA LEU A 104 -4.47 5.59 -4.32
C LEU A 104 -5.93 5.47 -3.88
N THR A 105 -6.36 4.28 -3.48
CA THR A 105 -7.72 4.03 -2.98
C THR A 105 -7.72 3.87 -1.45
N SER A 106 -8.84 4.14 -0.81
CA SER A 106 -9.07 3.64 0.55
C SER A 106 -9.49 2.17 0.51
N ASP A 107 -9.22 1.44 1.57
CA ASP A 107 -9.89 0.16 1.81
C ASP A 107 -11.35 0.36 2.27
N GLY A 108 -12.08 -0.74 2.49
CA GLY A 108 -13.51 -0.77 2.79
C GLY A 108 -13.93 0.14 3.94
N ALA A 109 -14.66 1.21 3.61
CA ALA A 109 -15.06 2.26 4.55
C ALA A 109 -13.88 2.93 5.28
N GLY A 110 -12.64 2.86 4.75
CA GLY A 110 -11.44 3.40 5.38
C GLY A 110 -11.53 4.90 5.67
N VAL A 111 -12.15 5.67 4.76
CA VAL A 111 -12.42 7.10 4.98
C VAL A 111 -13.46 7.32 6.08
N LEU A 112 -14.55 6.55 6.10
CA LEU A 112 -15.60 6.67 7.12
C LEU A 112 -15.05 6.35 8.52
N ARG A 113 -14.18 5.35 8.63
CA ARG A 113 -13.51 4.95 9.87
C ARG A 113 -12.65 6.06 10.50
N LEU A 114 -12.24 7.08 9.73
CA LEU A 114 -11.57 8.26 10.29
C LEU A 114 -12.48 9.07 11.22
N PHE A 115 -13.79 9.02 10.98
CA PHE A 115 -14.79 9.79 11.71
C PHE A 115 -15.61 8.93 12.68
N SER A 116 -15.65 7.62 12.45
CA SER A 116 -16.47 6.66 13.21
C SER A 116 -15.70 5.92 14.31
N ALA A 117 -14.63 6.50 14.84
CA ALA A 117 -13.91 5.94 15.97
C ALA A 117 -14.79 6.03 17.24
N ASN A 118 -15.53 4.96 17.50
CA ASN A 118 -16.00 4.60 18.85
C ASN A 118 -14.97 3.65 19.47
#